data_AF-G7YHC9-F1
#
_entry.id   AF-G7YHC9-F1
#
_cell.length_a   1.000
_cell.length_b   1.000
_cell.length_c   1.000
_cell.angle_alpha   90.00
_cell.angle_beta   90.00
_cell.angle_gamma   90.00
#
_symmetry.space_group_name_H-M   'P 1'
#
loop_
_entity.id
_entity.type
_entity.pdbx_description
1 polymer ?
#
loop_
_entity_poly.entity_id
_entity_poly.type
_entity_poly.pdbx_seq_one_letter_code
_entity_poly.pdbx_strand_id
1 'polypeptide(L)'
;MWSTLIFQDCLPSALDEATQGLVRRIFSTETFENAMRALNLDLKKMPLGKLSAKQIASAYEILDELEGVIEGKKTGDISFLSSRFYTVMPHDFGRTRPPLIDTKELLASKFDMLNTLSDVALAQTMQKEGVKGTQKKKHWIDEKYFLLDCDLDYLDASDANRRLVEEYFTETGGNSFEIVHVWRVNRHGEGDRFRPYLKTLNHKLLWHGTSVAVVAAILKSGLRIMPHSGGLVGKGIYFASAADKSQGYGWADSDGYRIMFLAEVALGKEHPIFESDMSIRKAPDGFDSVVAQGRCEPDPKVGKELQLDGVPVKVLCSKPVHRDINSWFFYSEYLIYNESQCRLRFVILYRQKK
;
A
#
# COMPACT_ATOMS: atom_id res chain seq x y z
N MET A 1 -11.77 -14.28 36.92
CA MET A 1 -12.80 -15.32 36.71
C MET A 1 -14.04 -14.67 36.10
N TRP A 2 -13.91 -14.24 34.84
CA TRP A 2 -15.01 -13.78 33.98
C TRP A 2 -14.76 -14.36 32.59
N SER A 3 -15.79 -15.09 32.12
CA SER A 3 -16.09 -15.58 30.78
C SER A 3 -15.11 -16.52 30.05
N THR A 4 -15.03 -17.76 30.56
CA THR A 4 -14.78 -18.98 29.76
C THR A 4 -16.08 -19.44 29.08
N LEU A 5 -16.74 -18.57 28.32
CA LEU A 5 -18.00 -18.89 27.64
C LEU A 5 -17.93 -18.42 26.18
N ILE A 6 -18.16 -19.38 25.27
CA ILE A 6 -18.19 -19.32 23.80
C ILE A 6 -16.84 -19.58 23.09
N PHE A 7 -16.26 -20.77 23.26
CA PHE A 7 -15.34 -21.35 22.25
C PHE A 7 -15.63 -22.84 21.97
N GLN A 8 -16.78 -23.35 22.39
CA GLN A 8 -16.97 -24.79 22.51
C GLN A 8 -17.49 -25.47 21.24
N ASP A 9 -17.32 -24.85 20.07
CA ASP A 9 -17.98 -25.34 18.85
C ASP A 9 -17.43 -24.72 17.55
N CYS A 10 -16.12 -24.50 17.41
CA CYS A 10 -15.51 -24.10 16.13
C CYS A 10 -14.56 -25.19 15.63
N LEU A 11 -14.60 -25.49 14.33
CA LEU A 11 -13.61 -26.37 13.71
C LEU A 11 -12.20 -25.75 13.79
N PRO A 12 -11.13 -26.56 13.81
CA PRO A 12 -9.78 -26.07 13.61
C PRO A 12 -9.65 -25.29 12.30
N SER A 13 -8.81 -24.24 12.31
CA SER A 13 -8.46 -23.47 11.12
C SER A 13 -7.88 -24.37 10.03
N ALA A 14 -8.26 -24.14 8.78
CA ALA A 14 -7.65 -24.80 7.62
C ALA A 14 -6.33 -24.13 7.18
N LEU A 15 -6.07 -22.91 7.65
CA LEU A 15 -4.89 -22.13 7.34
C LEU A 15 -3.68 -22.55 8.20
N ASP A 16 -2.49 -22.50 7.61
CA ASP A 16 -1.23 -22.65 8.34
C ASP A 16 -1.03 -21.51 9.37
N GLU A 17 -0.18 -21.75 10.36
CA GLU A 17 0.05 -20.80 11.47
C GLU A 17 0.58 -19.43 11.01
N ALA A 18 1.42 -19.39 9.97
CA ALA A 18 1.94 -18.13 9.47
C ALA A 18 0.82 -17.30 8.85
N THR A 19 -0.03 -17.93 8.03
CA THR A 19 -1.18 -17.28 7.40
C THR A 19 -2.22 -16.85 8.44
N GLN A 20 -2.49 -17.68 9.45
CA GLN A 20 -3.33 -17.26 10.58
C GLN A 20 -2.77 -16.01 11.27
N GLY A 21 -1.46 -15.97 11.52
CA GLY A 21 -0.77 -14.81 12.10
C GLY A 21 -0.91 -13.55 11.26
N LEU A 22 -0.76 -13.66 9.94
CA LEU A 22 -0.96 -12.55 9.01
C LEU A 22 -2.40 -12.03 9.07
N VAL A 23 -3.40 -12.91 8.97
CA VAL A 23 -4.83 -12.53 8.99
C VAL A 23 -5.20 -11.85 10.32
N ARG A 24 -4.64 -12.31 11.44
CA ARG A 24 -4.82 -11.64 12.74
C ARG A 24 -4.30 -10.21 12.74
N ARG A 25 -3.11 -9.97 12.18
CA ARG A 25 -2.49 -8.64 12.12
C ARG A 25 -3.28 -7.67 11.26
N ILE A 26 -3.60 -8.06 10.02
CA ILE A 26 -4.22 -7.14 9.05
C ILE A 26 -5.67 -6.80 9.36
N PHE A 27 -6.30 -7.54 10.27
CA PHE A 27 -7.64 -7.27 10.80
C PHE A 27 -7.64 -6.88 12.29
N SER A 28 -6.48 -6.49 12.83
CA SER A 28 -6.35 -6.04 14.23
C SER A 28 -6.90 -4.63 14.42
N THR A 29 -7.81 -4.48 15.39
CA THR A 29 -8.30 -3.16 15.82
C THR A 29 -7.16 -2.26 16.28
N GLU A 30 -6.18 -2.81 17.00
CA GLU A 30 -5.03 -2.06 17.48
C GLU A 30 -4.19 -1.50 16.32
N THR A 31 -3.97 -2.29 15.28
CA THR A 31 -3.26 -1.85 14.06
C THR A 31 -3.98 -0.68 13.39
N PHE A 32 -5.31 -0.74 13.26
CA PHE A 32 -6.08 0.36 12.70
C PHE A 32 -6.02 1.61 13.57
N GLU A 33 -6.18 1.48 14.89
CA GLU A 33 -6.08 2.61 15.80
C GLU A 33 -4.69 3.25 15.81
N ASN A 34 -3.62 2.44 15.79
CA ASN A 34 -2.24 2.94 15.75
C ASN A 34 -1.96 3.68 14.44
N ALA A 35 -2.45 3.19 13.30
CA ALA A 35 -2.37 3.91 12.04
C ALA A 35 -3.12 5.26 12.09
N MET A 36 -4.33 5.29 12.67
CA MET A 36 -5.09 6.53 12.85
C MET A 36 -4.36 7.53 13.77
N ARG A 37 -3.73 7.06 14.86
CA ARG A 37 -2.91 7.90 15.76
C ARG A 37 -1.68 8.46 15.04
N ALA A 38 -0.99 7.65 14.23
CA ALA A 38 0.16 8.09 13.44
C ALA A 38 -0.21 9.18 12.42
N LEU A 39 -1.48 9.20 11.99
CA LEU A 39 -2.06 10.26 11.15
C LEU A 39 -2.57 11.47 11.97
N ASN A 40 -2.28 11.54 13.27
CA ASN A 40 -2.71 12.59 14.19
C ASN A 40 -4.22 12.74 14.36
N LEU A 41 -4.99 11.65 14.27
CA LEU A 41 -6.44 11.67 14.46
C LEU A 41 -6.82 11.50 15.94
N ASP A 42 -7.84 12.25 16.37
CA ASP A 42 -8.38 12.18 17.72
C ASP A 42 -9.36 11.00 17.84
N LEU A 43 -8.85 9.85 18.26
CA LEU A 43 -9.63 8.63 18.46
C LEU A 43 -10.68 8.73 19.58
N LYS A 44 -10.59 9.72 20.49
CA LYS A 44 -11.63 9.93 21.51
C LYS A 44 -12.88 10.52 20.86
N LYS A 45 -12.69 11.45 19.92
CA LYS A 45 -13.79 12.09 19.17
C LYS A 45 -14.24 11.24 17.98
N MET A 46 -13.31 10.55 17.34
CA MET A 46 -13.56 9.70 16.18
C MET A 46 -13.02 8.28 16.43
N PRO A 47 -13.68 7.51 17.32
CA PRO A 47 -13.31 6.11 17.51
C PRO A 47 -13.56 5.32 16.23
N LEU A 48 -12.77 4.28 16.03
CA LEU A 48 -12.75 3.48 14.81
C LEU A 48 -14.17 3.07 14.35
N GLY A 49 -15.02 2.56 15.25
CA GLY A 49 -16.38 2.14 14.92
C GLY A 49 -17.35 3.24 14.43
N LYS A 50 -17.02 4.52 14.64
CA LYS A 50 -17.80 5.68 14.15
C LYS A 50 -17.28 6.23 12.83
N LEU A 51 -16.13 5.77 12.34
CA LEU A 51 -15.60 6.17 11.04
C LEU A 51 -16.60 5.74 9.95
N SER A 52 -17.08 6.68 9.15
CA SER A 52 -18.07 6.44 8.11
C SER A 52 -17.59 6.90 6.74
N ALA A 53 -17.96 6.16 5.69
CA ALA A 53 -17.65 6.53 4.31
C ALA A 53 -18.20 7.92 3.94
N LYS A 54 -19.36 8.31 4.50
CA LYS A 54 -19.95 9.64 4.31
C LYS A 54 -19.09 10.76 4.89
N GLN A 55 -18.52 10.55 6.08
CA GLN A 55 -17.64 11.53 6.72
C GLN A 55 -16.34 11.69 5.93
N ILE A 56 -15.75 10.57 5.47
CA ILE A 56 -14.55 10.58 4.62
C ILE A 56 -14.83 11.30 3.29
N ALA A 57 -15.96 11.01 2.64
CA ALA A 57 -16.37 11.69 1.40
C ALA A 57 -16.52 13.21 1.60
N SER A 58 -17.18 13.64 2.68
CA SER A 58 -17.29 15.08 2.98
C SER A 58 -15.93 15.74 3.25
N ALA A 59 -14.99 15.01 3.84
CA ALA A 59 -13.63 15.50 4.04
C ALA A 59 -12.88 15.70 2.71
N TYR A 60 -13.04 14.78 1.75
CA TYR A 60 -12.49 14.94 0.39
C TYR A 60 -13.02 16.19 -0.29
N GLU A 61 -14.34 16.43 -0.24
CA GLU A 61 -14.96 17.63 -0.83
C GLU A 61 -14.35 18.94 -0.28
N ILE A 62 -14.02 18.97 1.02
CA ILE A 62 -13.36 20.12 1.64
C ILE A 62 -11.93 20.28 1.12
N LEU A 63 -11.18 19.19 1.00
CA LEU A 63 -9.82 19.22 0.47
C LEU A 63 -9.79 19.61 -1.02
N ASP A 64 -10.75 19.20 -1.82
CA ASP A 64 -10.89 19.64 -3.22
C ASP A 64 -11.22 21.15 -3.33
N GLU A 65 -11.99 21.66 -2.39
CA GLU A 65 -12.26 23.09 -2.29
C GLU A 65 -10.97 23.85 -1.92
N LEU A 66 -10.20 23.35 -0.94
CA LEU A 66 -8.89 23.88 -0.57
C LEU A 66 -7.90 23.83 -1.74
N GLU A 67 -7.82 22.73 -2.48
CA GLU A 67 -6.98 22.59 -3.66
C GLU A 67 -7.27 23.70 -4.67
N GLY A 68 -8.56 23.90 -4.99
CA GLY A 68 -8.98 24.95 -5.92
C GLY A 68 -8.62 26.37 -5.44
N VAL A 69 -8.65 26.63 -4.13
CA VAL A 69 -8.26 27.93 -3.56
C VAL A 69 -6.74 28.11 -3.58
N ILE A 70 -5.97 27.09 -3.19
CA ILE A 70 -4.49 27.11 -3.18
C ILE A 70 -3.94 27.28 -4.60
N GLU A 71 -4.58 26.68 -5.60
CA GLU A 71 -4.20 26.81 -7.01
C GLU A 71 -4.68 28.12 -7.66
N GLY A 72 -5.39 28.99 -6.93
CA GLY A 72 -5.95 30.24 -7.46
C GLY A 72 -7.09 30.04 -8.45
N LYS A 73 -7.65 28.83 -8.55
CA LYS A 73 -8.79 28.49 -9.43
C LYS A 73 -10.14 28.88 -8.82
N LYS A 74 -10.20 29.04 -7.49
CA LYS A 74 -11.39 29.43 -6.74
C LYS A 74 -11.04 30.53 -5.73
N THR A 75 -11.99 31.40 -5.43
CA THR A 75 -11.90 32.31 -4.29
C THR A 75 -12.44 31.62 -3.04
N GLY A 76 -11.71 31.66 -1.93
CA GLY A 76 -12.17 31.09 -0.66
C GLY A 76 -11.25 31.43 0.50
N ASP A 77 -11.73 31.23 1.72
CA ASP A 77 -10.96 31.44 2.95
C ASP A 77 -10.31 30.12 3.40
N ILE A 78 -8.99 30.03 3.23
CA ILE A 78 -8.18 28.87 3.63
C ILE A 78 -8.33 28.57 5.13
N SER A 79 -8.45 29.60 5.98
CA SER A 79 -8.63 29.44 7.43
C SER A 79 -9.96 28.79 7.75
N PHE A 80 -11.04 29.26 7.12
CA PHE A 80 -12.37 28.68 7.27
C PHE A 80 -12.42 27.23 6.79
N LEU A 81 -11.89 26.94 5.59
CA LEU A 81 -11.89 25.60 5.02
C LEU A 81 -11.02 24.62 5.83
N SER A 82 -9.85 25.05 6.29
CA SER A 82 -9.00 24.27 7.19
C SER A 82 -9.75 23.94 8.49
N SER A 83 -10.41 24.93 9.09
CA SER A 83 -11.19 24.71 10.31
C SER A 83 -12.37 23.77 10.09
N ARG A 84 -13.05 23.86 8.94
CA ARG A 84 -14.12 22.94 8.54
C ARG A 84 -13.59 21.52 8.37
N PHE A 85 -12.42 21.35 7.74
CA PHE A 85 -11.76 20.05 7.61
C PHE A 85 -11.48 19.42 8.98
N TYR A 86 -10.84 20.15 9.91
CA TYR A 86 -10.55 19.61 11.26
C TYR A 86 -11.79 19.36 12.13
N THR A 87 -12.92 19.98 11.77
CA THR A 87 -14.21 19.70 12.40
C THR A 87 -14.78 18.37 11.90
N VAL A 88 -14.73 18.14 10.59
CA VAL A 88 -15.18 16.87 9.98
C VAL A 88 -14.22 15.73 10.32
N MET A 89 -12.92 15.99 10.37
CA MET A 89 -11.87 15.03 10.68
C MET A 89 -11.17 15.46 11.97
N PRO A 90 -11.65 15.05 13.15
CA PRO A 90 -11.05 15.43 14.42
C PRO A 90 -9.58 14.98 14.49
N HIS A 91 -8.68 15.94 14.70
CA HIS A 91 -7.26 15.70 14.90
C HIS A 91 -6.85 16.00 16.34
N ASP A 92 -5.82 15.31 16.81
CA ASP A 92 -5.19 15.58 18.10
C ASP A 92 -3.90 16.38 17.88
N PHE A 93 -3.97 17.68 18.15
CA PHE A 93 -2.82 18.59 18.14
C PHE A 93 -2.34 18.93 19.56
N GLY A 94 -2.79 18.18 20.57
CA GLY A 94 -2.54 18.46 21.97
C GLY A 94 -3.03 19.86 22.37
N ARG A 95 -2.10 20.72 22.81
CA ARG A 95 -2.38 22.11 23.22
C ARG A 95 -2.11 23.13 22.11
N THR A 96 -1.73 22.68 20.92
CA THR A 96 -1.42 23.56 19.79
C THR A 96 -2.64 23.78 18.92
N ARG A 97 -2.70 24.95 18.27
CA ARG A 97 -3.75 25.27 17.31
C ARG A 97 -3.55 24.42 16.05
N PRO A 98 -4.62 23.86 15.45
CA PRO A 98 -4.53 23.18 14.16
C PRO A 98 -3.83 24.06 13.11
N PRO A 99 -2.87 23.52 12.35
CA PRO A 99 -2.17 24.28 11.31
C PRO A 99 -3.09 24.55 10.11
N LEU A 100 -2.88 25.67 9.44
CA LEU A 100 -3.57 25.96 8.17
C LEU A 100 -3.13 24.95 7.11
N ILE A 101 -4.06 24.50 6.27
CA ILE A 101 -3.79 23.66 5.11
C ILE A 101 -3.60 24.62 3.93
N ASP A 102 -2.43 25.23 3.82
CA ASP A 102 -2.13 26.31 2.86
C ASP A 102 -0.99 25.98 1.89
N THR A 103 -0.37 24.81 2.02
CA THR A 103 0.67 24.31 1.10
C THR A 103 0.19 23.06 0.35
N LYS A 104 0.73 22.86 -0.86
CA LYS A 104 0.44 21.67 -1.68
C LYS A 104 0.88 20.38 -0.98
N GLU A 105 2.00 20.44 -0.25
CA GLU A 105 2.57 19.31 0.46
C GLU A 105 1.68 18.89 1.63
N LEU A 106 1.20 19.85 2.42
CA LEU A 106 0.29 19.55 3.54
C LEU A 106 -1.07 19.08 3.03
N LEU A 107 -1.58 19.68 1.96
CA LEU A 107 -2.81 19.23 1.30
C LEU A 107 -2.71 17.78 0.81
N ALA A 108 -1.63 17.44 0.10
CA ALA A 108 -1.37 16.08 -0.37
C ALA A 108 -1.29 15.09 0.80
N SER A 109 -0.60 15.47 1.87
CA SER A 109 -0.57 14.69 3.13
C SER A 109 -1.97 14.41 3.71
N LYS A 110 -2.91 15.38 3.62
CA LYS A 110 -4.29 15.16 4.09
C LYS A 110 -5.09 14.27 3.15
N PHE A 111 -4.86 14.32 1.83
CA PHE A 111 -5.45 13.35 0.92
C PHE A 111 -4.93 11.92 1.19
N ASP A 112 -3.64 11.74 1.42
CA ASP A 112 -3.05 10.44 1.78
C ASP A 112 -3.61 9.87 3.08
N MET A 113 -3.86 10.74 4.07
CA MET A 113 -4.58 10.39 5.28
C MET A 113 -5.98 9.86 4.97
N LEU A 114 -6.78 10.57 4.16
CA LEU A 114 -8.12 10.13 3.81
C LEU A 114 -8.12 8.82 3.01
N ASN A 115 -7.13 8.62 2.12
CA ASN A 115 -6.95 7.37 1.38
C ASN A 115 -6.73 6.20 2.35
N THR A 116 -5.83 6.38 3.33
CA THR A 116 -5.58 5.39 4.38
C THR A 116 -6.83 5.08 5.20
N LEU A 117 -7.60 6.11 5.57
CA LEU A 117 -8.85 5.95 6.32
C LEU A 117 -9.94 5.24 5.52
N SER A 118 -10.02 5.49 4.22
CA SER A 118 -10.94 4.77 3.34
C SER A 118 -10.65 3.27 3.35
N ASP A 119 -9.38 2.89 3.38
CA ASP A 119 -8.95 1.49 3.39
C ASP A 119 -9.20 0.81 4.74
N VAL A 120 -8.96 1.54 5.83
CA VAL A 120 -9.35 1.11 7.18
C VAL A 120 -10.88 0.92 7.26
N ALA A 121 -11.67 1.85 6.75
CA ALA A 121 -13.13 1.76 6.73
C ALA A 121 -13.64 0.58 5.88
N LEU A 122 -12.97 0.29 4.76
CA LEU A 122 -13.24 -0.89 3.94
C LEU A 122 -12.99 -2.17 4.74
N ALA A 123 -11.81 -2.29 5.36
CA ALA A 123 -11.46 -3.46 6.17
C ALA A 123 -12.44 -3.68 7.34
N GLN A 124 -12.92 -2.60 7.97
CA GLN A 124 -13.96 -2.70 9.00
C GLN A 124 -15.31 -3.14 8.46
N THR A 125 -15.69 -2.68 7.27
CA THR A 125 -16.94 -3.06 6.62
C THR A 125 -16.92 -4.55 6.29
N MET A 126 -15.80 -5.05 5.75
CA MET A 126 -15.58 -6.49 5.53
C MET A 126 -15.84 -7.30 6.81
N GLN A 127 -15.28 -6.85 7.95
CA GLN A 127 -15.49 -7.54 9.24
C GLN A 127 -16.96 -7.57 9.69
N LYS A 128 -17.75 -6.52 9.42
CA LYS A 128 -19.17 -6.45 9.80
C LYS A 128 -20.06 -7.35 8.93
N GLU A 129 -19.71 -7.53 7.66
CA GLU A 129 -20.48 -8.35 6.71
C GLU A 129 -20.27 -9.84 6.93
N GLY A 130 -19.06 -10.28 7.32
CA GLY A 130 -18.74 -11.68 7.61
C GLY A 130 -19.56 -12.30 8.75
N VAL A 131 -20.15 -11.49 9.64
CA VAL A 131 -20.92 -11.94 10.81
C VAL A 131 -22.35 -12.40 10.47
N LYS A 132 -22.85 -12.13 9.24
CA LYS A 132 -24.26 -12.38 8.87
C LYS A 132 -24.54 -13.75 8.23
N GLY A 133 -23.53 -14.61 8.08
CA GLY A 133 -23.66 -15.90 7.39
C GLY A 133 -23.96 -17.08 8.32
N THR A 134 -25.19 -17.59 8.29
CA THR A 134 -25.56 -18.89 8.88
C THR A 134 -25.13 -20.03 7.95
N GLN A 135 -23.93 -20.63 8.13
CA GLN A 135 -23.62 -21.97 7.58
C GLN A 135 -22.29 -22.56 8.09
N LYS A 136 -22.38 -23.64 8.89
CA LYS A 136 -21.30 -24.49 9.46
C LYS A 136 -20.24 -23.74 10.30
N LYS A 137 -19.84 -24.36 11.41
CA LYS A 137 -18.87 -23.89 12.42
C LYS A 137 -17.44 -23.75 11.86
N LYS A 138 -17.20 -22.86 10.89
CA LYS A 138 -15.85 -22.55 10.39
C LYS A 138 -15.07 -21.77 11.46
N HIS A 139 -13.74 -21.87 11.41
CA HIS A 139 -12.91 -21.06 12.29
C HIS A 139 -13.01 -19.59 11.90
N TRP A 140 -13.15 -18.67 12.86
CA TRP A 140 -13.31 -17.23 12.61
C TRP A 140 -12.17 -16.61 11.78
N ILE A 141 -10.97 -17.19 11.87
CA ILE A 141 -9.82 -16.73 11.07
C ILE A 141 -9.99 -17.08 9.59
N ASP A 142 -10.59 -18.24 9.30
CA ASP A 142 -10.86 -18.67 7.93
C ASP A 142 -11.91 -17.75 7.32
N GLU A 143 -12.93 -17.38 8.08
CA GLU A 143 -13.94 -16.40 7.66
C GLU A 143 -13.30 -15.06 7.29
N LYS A 144 -12.39 -14.54 8.12
CA LYS A 144 -11.64 -13.31 7.82
C LYS A 144 -10.76 -13.45 6.58
N TYR A 145 -10.09 -14.58 6.42
CA TYR A 145 -9.29 -14.88 5.23
C TYR A 145 -10.17 -14.89 3.97
N PHE A 146 -11.33 -15.54 3.99
CA PHE A 146 -12.24 -15.56 2.84
C PHE A 146 -12.76 -14.18 2.45
N LEU A 147 -12.88 -13.23 3.39
CA LEU A 147 -13.25 -11.86 3.05
C LEU A 147 -12.22 -11.19 2.12
N LEU A 148 -10.93 -11.57 2.22
CA LEU A 148 -9.86 -11.04 1.37
C LEU A 148 -10.07 -11.38 -0.11
N ASP A 149 -10.78 -12.47 -0.44
CA ASP A 149 -11.03 -12.88 -1.82
C ASP A 149 -9.73 -12.95 -2.66
N CYS A 150 -8.72 -13.53 -2.01
CA CYS A 150 -7.35 -13.62 -2.46
C CYS A 150 -6.72 -14.89 -1.89
N ASP A 151 -6.08 -15.68 -2.75
CA ASP A 151 -5.30 -16.82 -2.30
C ASP A 151 -3.92 -16.34 -1.83
N LEU A 152 -3.52 -16.80 -0.64
CA LEU A 152 -2.17 -16.64 -0.10
C LEU A 152 -1.56 -18.02 0.07
N ASP A 153 -0.49 -18.27 -0.67
CA ASP A 153 0.24 -19.53 -0.62
C ASP A 153 1.58 -19.30 0.10
N TYR A 154 1.72 -19.90 1.29
CA TYR A 154 2.90 -19.71 2.14
C TYR A 154 4.12 -20.38 1.51
N LEU A 155 5.21 -19.60 1.42
CA LEU A 155 6.48 -20.10 0.89
C LEU A 155 7.44 -20.38 2.05
N ASP A 156 7.82 -21.65 2.19
CA ASP A 156 8.84 -22.07 3.15
C ASP A 156 10.27 -21.77 2.65
N ALA A 157 11.27 -21.96 3.52
CA ALA A 157 12.69 -21.68 3.23
C ALA A 157 13.27 -22.47 2.05
N SER A 158 12.67 -23.61 1.70
CA SER A 158 13.08 -24.46 0.58
C SER A 158 12.52 -23.99 -0.77
N ASP A 159 11.54 -23.08 -0.78
CA ASP A 159 10.98 -22.52 -2.00
C ASP A 159 11.97 -21.58 -2.73
N ALA A 160 12.10 -21.74 -4.04
CA ALA A 160 13.03 -20.95 -4.85
C ALA A 160 12.61 -19.49 -5.01
N ASN A 161 11.30 -19.21 -5.08
CA ASN A 161 10.78 -17.84 -5.16
C ASN A 161 11.02 -17.12 -3.83
N ARG A 162 10.86 -17.80 -2.69
CA ARG A 162 11.21 -17.22 -1.39
C ARG A 162 12.68 -16.79 -1.36
N ARG A 163 13.62 -17.67 -1.73
CA ARG A 163 15.05 -17.33 -1.77
C ARG A 163 15.34 -16.12 -2.66
N LEU A 164 14.71 -16.08 -3.84
CA LEU A 164 14.85 -14.93 -4.75
C LEU A 164 14.34 -13.63 -4.11
N VAL A 165 13.19 -13.68 -3.42
CA VAL A 165 12.62 -12.52 -2.72
C VAL A 165 13.52 -12.05 -1.57
N GLU A 166 14.05 -12.97 -0.77
CA GLU A 166 14.99 -12.67 0.33
C GLU A 166 16.30 -12.06 -0.18
N GLU A 167 16.84 -12.59 -1.28
CA GLU A 167 18.03 -12.06 -1.94
C GLU A 167 17.75 -10.67 -2.51
N TYR A 168 16.63 -10.48 -3.23
CA TYR A 168 16.25 -9.18 -3.79
C TYR A 168 16.07 -8.13 -2.69
N PHE A 169 15.45 -8.50 -1.57
CA PHE A 169 15.26 -7.63 -0.42
C PHE A 169 16.60 -7.22 0.19
N THR A 170 17.50 -8.18 0.42
CA THR A 170 18.83 -7.95 0.99
C THR A 170 19.69 -7.06 0.09
N GLU A 171 19.79 -7.41 -1.19
CA GLU A 171 20.63 -6.70 -2.16
C GLU A 171 20.14 -5.27 -2.40
N THR A 172 18.84 -5.00 -2.26
CA THR A 172 18.29 -3.66 -2.49
C THR A 172 18.00 -2.83 -1.23
N GLY A 173 18.73 -3.11 -0.15
CA GLY A 173 18.78 -2.26 1.04
C GLY A 173 17.89 -2.70 2.20
N GLY A 174 17.44 -3.96 2.22
CA GLY A 174 16.74 -4.58 3.34
C GLY A 174 17.66 -5.07 4.49
N ASN A 175 18.96 -4.77 4.45
CA ASN A 175 19.97 -5.41 5.31
C ASN A 175 19.75 -5.24 6.82
N SER A 176 19.13 -4.15 7.25
CA SER A 176 18.79 -3.88 8.67
C SER A 176 17.59 -4.69 9.17
N PHE A 177 16.93 -5.42 8.28
CA PHE A 177 15.71 -6.17 8.54
C PHE A 177 15.90 -7.65 8.15
N GLU A 178 15.03 -8.49 8.70
CA GLU A 178 14.89 -9.90 8.32
C GLU A 178 13.47 -10.17 7.80
N ILE A 179 13.38 -10.92 6.71
CA ILE A 179 12.11 -11.47 6.23
C ILE A 179 11.74 -12.64 7.13
N VAL A 180 10.54 -12.59 7.68
CA VAL A 180 9.99 -13.61 8.57
C VAL A 180 9.17 -14.59 7.74
N HIS A 181 8.24 -14.07 6.92
CA HIS A 181 7.35 -14.88 6.10
C HIS A 181 7.18 -14.27 4.70
N VAL A 182 6.94 -15.13 3.72
CA VAL A 182 6.65 -14.76 2.33
C VAL A 182 5.45 -15.59 1.89
N TRP A 183 4.50 -14.94 1.22
CA TRP A 183 3.39 -15.61 0.55
C TRP A 183 3.37 -15.23 -0.92
N ARG A 184 3.10 -16.19 -1.78
CA ARG A 184 2.64 -15.92 -3.14
C ARG A 184 1.20 -15.45 -3.09
N VAL A 185 0.90 -14.40 -3.83
CA VAL A 185 -0.41 -13.72 -3.87
C VAL A 185 -1.10 -14.04 -5.18
N ASN A 186 -2.35 -14.50 -5.10
CA ASN A 186 -3.24 -14.61 -6.25
C ASN A 186 -4.60 -13.99 -5.92
N ARG A 187 -4.74 -12.70 -6.23
CA ARG A 187 -6.00 -11.98 -6.02
C ARG A 187 -7.00 -12.33 -7.12
N HIS A 188 -8.23 -12.65 -6.73
CA HIS A 188 -9.27 -13.03 -7.69
C HIS A 188 -9.59 -11.88 -8.65
N GLY A 189 -9.74 -12.22 -9.94
CA GLY A 189 -9.98 -11.27 -11.04
C GLY A 189 -8.77 -10.43 -11.48
N GLU A 190 -7.70 -10.34 -10.68
CA GLU A 190 -6.52 -9.54 -11.04
C GLU A 190 -5.76 -10.13 -12.24
N GLY A 191 -5.68 -11.46 -12.34
CA GLY A 191 -5.09 -12.14 -13.49
C GLY A 191 -5.84 -11.86 -14.79
N ASP A 192 -7.17 -11.83 -14.77
CA ASP A 192 -7.98 -11.50 -15.95
C ASP A 192 -7.78 -10.04 -16.37
N ARG A 193 -7.76 -9.12 -15.40
CA ARG A 193 -7.49 -7.70 -15.62
C ARG A 193 -6.08 -7.45 -16.18
N PHE A 194 -5.09 -8.22 -15.72
CA PHE A 194 -3.70 -8.11 -16.15
C PHE A 194 -3.42 -8.82 -17.49
N ARG A 195 -4.26 -9.79 -17.90
CA ARG A 195 -4.07 -10.59 -19.13
C ARG A 195 -3.76 -9.78 -20.39
N PRO A 196 -4.40 -8.61 -20.66
CA PRO A 196 -4.07 -7.79 -21.83
C PRO A 196 -2.61 -7.32 -21.86
N TYR A 197 -1.96 -7.22 -20.70
CA TYR A 197 -0.59 -6.73 -20.55
C TYR A 197 0.47 -7.84 -20.61
N LEU A 198 0.11 -9.12 -20.70
CA LEU A 198 1.09 -10.21 -20.82
C LEU A 198 1.96 -10.11 -22.09
N LYS A 199 1.48 -9.39 -23.11
CA LYS A 199 2.21 -9.13 -24.36
C LYS A 199 3.01 -7.82 -24.33
N THR A 200 2.86 -7.02 -23.27
CA THR A 200 3.62 -5.79 -23.10
C THR A 200 5.07 -6.15 -22.86
N LEU A 201 6.00 -5.37 -23.42
CA LEU A 201 7.42 -5.58 -23.16
C LEU A 201 7.79 -5.04 -21.78
N ASN A 202 8.96 -5.43 -21.28
CA ASN A 202 9.56 -4.82 -20.08
C ASN A 202 8.71 -4.99 -18.80
N HIS A 203 8.54 -6.25 -18.39
CA HIS A 203 7.98 -6.57 -17.09
C HIS A 203 9.06 -6.51 -16.02
N LYS A 204 8.76 -5.86 -14.89
CA LYS A 204 9.64 -5.83 -13.71
C LYS A 204 8.88 -6.27 -12.47
N LEU A 205 9.55 -6.98 -11.58
CA LEU A 205 9.07 -7.24 -10.23
C LEU A 205 9.55 -6.10 -9.34
N LEU A 206 8.64 -5.32 -8.77
CA LEU A 206 8.96 -4.09 -8.05
C LEU A 206 8.29 -4.02 -6.68
N TRP A 207 8.96 -3.33 -5.75
CA TRP A 207 8.52 -3.16 -4.38
C TRP A 207 7.41 -2.11 -4.27
N HIS A 208 6.45 -2.39 -3.39
CA HIS A 208 5.45 -1.44 -2.94
C HIS A 208 5.35 -1.48 -1.40
N GLY A 209 5.78 -0.40 -0.76
CA GLY A 209 5.70 -0.22 0.68
C GLY A 209 4.35 0.34 1.13
N THR A 210 3.84 -0.16 2.25
CA THR A 210 2.54 0.26 2.75
C THR A 210 2.38 0.04 4.26
N SER A 211 1.39 0.68 4.86
CA SER A 211 1.02 0.44 6.27
C SER A 211 0.31 -0.91 6.42
N VAL A 212 0.59 -1.63 7.51
CA VAL A 212 -0.13 -2.88 7.85
C VAL A 212 -1.66 -2.66 7.86
N ALA A 213 -2.10 -1.45 8.23
CA ALA A 213 -3.52 -1.09 8.32
C ALA A 213 -4.29 -1.11 6.98
N VAL A 214 -3.61 -1.07 5.83
CA VAL A 214 -4.27 -1.08 4.51
C VAL A 214 -4.04 -2.39 3.73
N VAL A 215 -3.27 -3.33 4.28
CA VAL A 215 -2.94 -4.60 3.63
C VAL A 215 -4.20 -5.41 3.31
N ALA A 216 -5.18 -5.47 4.22
CA ALA A 216 -6.45 -6.16 3.96
C ALA A 216 -7.22 -5.55 2.78
N ALA A 217 -7.22 -4.22 2.65
CA ALA A 217 -7.86 -3.52 1.54
C ALA A 217 -7.12 -3.76 0.20
N ILE A 218 -5.79 -3.78 0.22
CA ILE A 218 -4.95 -4.09 -0.96
C ILE A 218 -5.13 -5.54 -1.39
N LEU A 219 -5.14 -6.51 -0.46
CA LEU A 219 -5.41 -7.91 -0.80
C LEU A 219 -6.81 -8.11 -1.37
N LYS A 220 -7.80 -7.36 -0.89
CA LYS A 220 -9.18 -7.40 -1.40
C LYS A 220 -9.35 -6.76 -2.78
N SER A 221 -8.84 -5.54 -2.93
CA SER A 221 -9.20 -4.66 -4.06
C SER A 221 -8.06 -4.44 -5.06
N GLY A 222 -6.84 -4.89 -4.71
CA GLY A 222 -5.62 -4.57 -5.43
C GLY A 222 -5.08 -3.17 -5.08
N LEU A 223 -3.94 -2.84 -5.67
CA LEU A 223 -3.41 -1.47 -5.67
C LEU A 223 -4.31 -0.59 -6.56
N ARG A 224 -4.72 0.57 -6.02
CA ARG A 224 -5.72 1.44 -6.64
C ARG A 224 -5.19 2.84 -6.90
N ILE A 225 -5.68 3.46 -7.96
CA ILE A 225 -5.46 4.88 -8.24
C ILE A 225 -6.64 5.67 -7.66
N MET A 226 -6.52 6.06 -6.39
CA MET A 226 -7.58 6.78 -5.68
C MET A 226 -7.81 8.16 -6.30
N PRO A 227 -9.05 8.70 -6.30
CA PRO A 227 -9.38 9.97 -6.96
C PRO A 227 -8.45 11.15 -6.62
N HIS A 228 -7.96 11.20 -5.39
CA HIS A 228 -7.06 12.23 -4.88
C HIS A 228 -5.69 11.67 -4.47
N SER A 229 -5.29 10.49 -4.95
CA SER A 229 -3.91 10.06 -4.78
C SER A 229 -2.99 10.93 -5.62
N GLY A 230 -1.79 11.16 -5.10
CA GLY A 230 -0.79 12.00 -5.75
C GLY A 230 0.56 11.81 -5.07
N GLY A 231 1.58 12.32 -5.72
CA GLY A 231 2.93 12.31 -5.21
C GLY A 231 3.81 13.13 -6.13
N LEU A 232 5.13 12.98 -5.98
CA LEU A 232 6.11 13.74 -6.76
C LEU A 232 6.01 13.50 -8.28
N VAL A 233 5.28 12.47 -8.72
CA VAL A 233 5.13 12.09 -10.13
C VAL A 233 3.64 11.91 -10.50
N GLY A 234 2.77 12.63 -9.77
CA GLY A 234 1.34 12.71 -10.06
C GLY A 234 0.52 11.53 -9.55
N LYS A 235 -0.61 11.26 -10.20
CA LYS A 235 -1.64 10.32 -9.73
C LYS A 235 -1.51 8.96 -10.42
N GLY A 236 -0.72 8.08 -9.82
CA GLY A 236 -0.52 6.72 -10.31
C GLY A 236 -0.27 5.74 -9.18
N ILE A 237 0.08 4.50 -9.54
CA ILE A 237 0.59 3.51 -8.57
C ILE A 237 2.11 3.59 -8.58
N TYR A 238 2.69 3.79 -7.41
CA TYR A 238 4.11 3.98 -7.20
C TYR A 238 4.78 2.67 -6.81
N PHE A 239 5.89 2.37 -7.46
CA PHE A 239 6.76 1.25 -7.13
C PHE A 239 8.22 1.71 -7.05
N ALA A 240 9.05 0.93 -6.36
CA ALA A 240 10.49 1.14 -6.30
C ALA A 240 11.23 -0.13 -6.70
N SER A 241 12.37 0.03 -7.37
CA SER A 241 13.32 -1.07 -7.59
C SER A 241 14.13 -1.39 -6.34
N ALA A 242 14.22 -0.45 -5.39
CA ALA A 242 14.94 -0.61 -4.14
C ALA A 242 14.01 -0.87 -2.95
N ALA A 243 14.28 -1.93 -2.18
CA ALA A 243 13.56 -2.21 -0.94
C ALA A 243 13.67 -1.05 0.05
N ASP A 244 14.86 -0.44 0.20
CA ASP A 244 15.09 0.71 1.10
C ASP A 244 14.11 1.86 0.89
N LYS A 245 13.89 2.26 -0.37
CA LYS A 245 12.91 3.29 -0.73
C LYS A 245 11.50 2.92 -0.29
N SER A 246 11.07 1.69 -0.54
CA SER A 246 9.72 1.24 -0.17
C SER A 246 9.56 1.05 1.35
N GLN A 247 10.62 0.70 2.07
CA GLN A 247 10.58 0.56 3.54
C GLN A 247 10.23 1.87 4.25
N GLY A 248 10.53 3.02 3.64
CA GLY A 248 10.13 4.35 4.14
C GLY A 248 8.61 4.55 4.25
N TYR A 249 7.80 3.73 3.57
CA TYR A 249 6.33 3.76 3.61
C TYR A 249 5.73 2.65 4.50
N GLY A 250 6.56 1.73 4.99
CA GLY A 250 6.16 0.59 5.82
C GLY A 250 6.19 0.91 7.30
N TRP A 251 5.03 1.24 7.88
CA TRP A 251 4.87 1.43 9.33
C TRP A 251 4.75 0.09 10.04
N ALA A 252 5.50 -0.08 11.13
CA ALA A 252 5.44 -1.31 11.93
C ALA A 252 4.14 -1.41 12.73
N ASP A 253 3.66 -2.64 12.93
CA ASP A 253 2.65 -2.93 13.95
C ASP A 253 3.24 -2.83 15.37
N SER A 254 2.40 -3.02 16.39
CA SER A 254 2.83 -2.94 17.80
C SER A 254 3.87 -3.98 18.20
N ASP A 255 3.98 -5.07 17.44
CA ASP A 255 4.98 -6.13 17.62
C ASP A 255 6.29 -5.87 16.84
N GLY A 256 6.37 -4.76 16.10
CA GLY A 256 7.54 -4.39 15.30
C GLY A 256 7.60 -5.03 13.91
N TYR A 257 6.55 -5.71 13.45
CA TYR A 257 6.48 -6.28 12.11
C TYR A 257 5.96 -5.27 11.08
N ARG A 258 6.49 -5.37 9.87
CA ARG A 258 6.13 -4.55 8.71
C ARG A 258 5.71 -5.45 7.55
N ILE A 259 4.94 -4.91 6.62
CA ILE A 259 4.48 -5.62 5.43
C ILE A 259 4.81 -4.82 4.18
N MET A 260 5.28 -5.52 3.15
CA MET A 260 5.56 -4.98 1.83
C MET A 260 5.06 -5.94 0.76
N PHE A 261 4.74 -5.41 -0.42
CA PHE A 261 4.36 -6.19 -1.59
C PHE A 261 5.46 -6.19 -2.65
N LEU A 262 5.51 -7.26 -3.42
CA LEU A 262 6.13 -7.30 -4.75
C LEU A 262 5.03 -7.48 -5.79
N ALA A 263 5.01 -6.57 -6.76
CA ALA A 263 4.10 -6.64 -7.90
C ALA A 263 4.88 -6.85 -9.18
N GLU A 264 4.32 -7.67 -10.08
CA GLU A 264 4.71 -7.64 -11.48
C GLU A 264 4.09 -6.41 -12.12
N VAL A 265 4.91 -5.60 -12.76
CA VAL A 265 4.51 -4.35 -13.40
C VAL A 265 4.89 -4.38 -14.87
N ALA A 266 3.88 -4.28 -15.73
CA ALA A 266 4.02 -4.19 -17.18
C ALA A 266 4.32 -2.74 -17.57
N LEU A 267 5.61 -2.37 -17.56
CA LEU A 267 6.04 -0.99 -17.77
C LEU A 267 6.01 -0.56 -19.23
N GLY A 268 6.11 -1.50 -20.18
CA GLY A 268 6.14 -1.17 -21.61
C GLY A 268 7.27 -0.20 -21.92
N LYS A 269 6.96 0.81 -22.74
CA LYS A 269 7.88 1.90 -23.06
C LYS A 269 7.85 2.95 -21.95
N GLU A 270 8.98 3.09 -21.26
CA GLU A 270 9.18 4.00 -20.13
C GLU A 270 9.45 5.45 -20.57
N HIS A 271 8.74 6.41 -20.00
CA HIS A 271 9.03 7.84 -20.12
C HIS A 271 9.90 8.31 -18.95
N PRO A 272 11.17 8.70 -19.17
CA PRO A 272 12.04 9.14 -18.10
C PRO A 272 11.75 10.60 -17.69
N ILE A 273 11.72 10.86 -16.38
CA ILE A 273 11.75 12.22 -15.83
C ILE A 273 12.85 12.34 -14.77
N PHE A 274 13.32 13.56 -14.53
CA PHE A 274 14.42 13.87 -13.60
C PHE A 274 14.06 14.91 -12.54
N GLU A 275 12.90 15.55 -12.68
CA GLU A 275 12.31 16.50 -11.74
C GLU A 275 10.89 16.07 -11.39
N SER A 276 10.38 16.55 -10.26
CA SER A 276 9.01 16.25 -9.84
C SER A 276 7.98 16.90 -10.74
N ASP A 277 6.97 16.14 -11.15
CA ASP A 277 5.77 16.66 -11.81
C ASP A 277 4.52 16.03 -11.18
N MET A 278 3.96 16.75 -10.20
CA MET A 278 2.75 16.34 -9.49
C MET A 278 1.49 16.42 -10.36
N SER A 279 1.55 16.99 -11.57
CA SER A 279 0.40 17.18 -12.46
C SER A 279 0.11 15.96 -13.33
N ILE A 280 1.03 15.01 -13.44
CA ILE A 280 0.87 13.83 -14.31
C ILE A 280 -0.35 12.99 -13.87
N ARG A 281 -1.18 12.61 -14.84
CA ARG A 281 -2.38 11.76 -14.63
C ARG A 281 -2.41 10.53 -15.57
N LYS A 282 -1.58 10.52 -16.60
CA LYS A 282 -1.38 9.42 -17.56
C LYS A 282 0.07 9.46 -18.06
N ALA A 283 0.57 8.34 -18.55
CA ALA A 283 1.83 8.35 -19.29
C ALA A 283 1.71 9.27 -20.52
N PRO A 284 2.78 10.00 -20.91
CA PRO A 284 2.78 10.80 -22.14
C PRO A 284 2.52 9.94 -23.38
N ASP A 285 2.00 10.58 -24.43
CA ASP A 285 1.60 9.85 -25.65
C ASP A 285 2.80 9.08 -26.25
N GLY A 286 2.57 7.80 -26.56
CA GLY A 286 3.61 6.90 -27.04
C GLY A 286 4.50 6.28 -25.95
N PHE A 287 4.11 6.39 -24.68
CA PHE A 287 4.70 5.71 -23.53
C PHE A 287 3.62 5.00 -22.69
N ASP A 288 4.01 3.96 -21.98
CA ASP A 288 3.11 3.13 -21.18
C ASP A 288 3.27 3.39 -19.66
N SER A 289 4.41 3.94 -19.26
CA SER A 289 4.76 4.24 -17.86
C SER A 289 5.63 5.48 -17.76
N VAL A 290 5.74 6.03 -16.56
CA VAL A 290 6.70 7.09 -16.21
C VAL A 290 7.71 6.51 -15.22
N VAL A 291 8.98 6.84 -15.40
CA VAL A 291 10.05 6.48 -14.48
C VAL A 291 10.77 7.76 -14.06
N ALA A 292 10.55 8.15 -12.81
CA ALA A 292 11.38 9.17 -12.18
C ALA A 292 12.74 8.56 -11.88
N GLN A 293 13.75 8.92 -12.67
CA GLN A 293 15.05 8.27 -12.59
C GLN A 293 15.86 8.79 -11.42
N GLY A 294 16.16 7.94 -10.43
CA GLY A 294 16.99 8.30 -9.28
C GLY A 294 18.49 8.25 -9.52
N ARG A 295 19.25 9.02 -8.76
CA ARG A 295 20.73 8.98 -8.75
C ARG A 295 21.31 7.63 -8.31
N CYS A 296 20.50 6.73 -7.75
CA CYS A 296 20.83 5.37 -7.34
C CYS A 296 19.83 4.37 -7.95
N GLU A 297 20.33 3.30 -8.56
CA GLU A 297 19.52 2.21 -9.12
C GLU A 297 20.26 0.89 -8.92
N PRO A 298 19.60 -0.23 -8.57
CA PRO A 298 20.20 -1.54 -8.73
C PRO A 298 20.72 -1.74 -10.16
N ASP A 299 21.91 -2.34 -10.32
CA ASP A 299 22.52 -2.54 -11.64
C ASP A 299 21.60 -3.39 -12.55
N PRO A 300 21.06 -2.81 -13.64
CA PRO A 300 20.15 -3.53 -14.53
C PRO A 300 20.83 -4.67 -15.30
N LYS A 301 22.17 -4.71 -15.35
CA LYS A 301 22.94 -5.78 -16.03
C LYS A 301 23.10 -7.03 -15.20
N VAL A 302 22.96 -6.93 -13.87
CA VAL A 302 23.18 -8.01 -12.91
C VAL A 302 21.85 -8.55 -12.35
N GLY A 303 20.72 -8.09 -12.93
CA GLY A 303 19.40 -8.55 -12.57
C GLY A 303 19.18 -10.05 -12.84
N LYS A 304 18.17 -10.59 -12.17
CA LYS A 304 17.66 -11.94 -12.40
C LYS A 304 16.37 -11.88 -13.19
N GLU A 305 15.88 -13.05 -13.60
CA GLU A 305 14.60 -13.20 -14.26
C GLU A 305 13.75 -14.23 -13.51
N LEU A 306 12.46 -13.95 -13.41
CA LEU A 306 11.45 -14.85 -12.87
C LEU A 306 10.38 -15.08 -13.95
N GLN A 307 10.03 -16.33 -14.19
CA GLN A 307 8.95 -16.66 -15.12
C GLN A 307 7.61 -16.62 -14.39
N LEU A 308 6.74 -15.69 -14.78
CA LEU A 308 5.40 -15.52 -14.22
C LEU A 308 4.37 -15.59 -15.34
N ASP A 309 3.50 -16.59 -15.30
CA ASP A 309 2.47 -16.86 -16.32
C ASP A 309 3.02 -16.90 -17.77
N GLY A 310 4.23 -17.43 -17.94
CA GLY A 310 4.92 -17.52 -19.23
C GLY A 310 5.55 -16.22 -19.71
N VAL A 311 5.60 -15.19 -18.85
CA VAL A 311 6.26 -13.91 -19.14
C VAL A 311 7.60 -13.84 -18.37
N PRO A 312 8.72 -13.47 -19.04
CA PRO A 312 9.97 -13.17 -18.37
C PRO A 312 9.85 -11.83 -17.61
N VAL A 313 9.93 -11.89 -16.28
CA VAL A 313 9.86 -10.72 -15.40
C VAL A 313 11.24 -10.42 -14.82
N LYS A 314 11.75 -9.22 -15.07
CA LYS A 314 13.06 -8.79 -14.55
C LYS A 314 12.98 -8.51 -13.05
N VAL A 315 13.97 -8.99 -12.30
CA VAL A 315 14.15 -8.72 -10.88
C VAL A 315 15.50 -8.03 -10.72
N LEU A 316 15.50 -6.76 -10.30
CA LEU A 316 16.71 -5.94 -10.21
C LEU A 316 17.52 -6.26 -8.94
N CYS A 317 17.89 -7.53 -8.79
CA CYS A 317 18.50 -8.13 -7.61
C CYS A 317 20.00 -7.82 -7.49
N SER A 318 20.33 -6.56 -7.20
CA SER A 318 21.71 -6.12 -6.97
C SER A 318 21.78 -4.87 -6.10
N LYS A 319 22.95 -4.59 -5.52
CA LYS A 319 23.17 -3.36 -4.76
C LYS A 319 22.95 -2.13 -5.64
N PRO A 320 22.21 -1.11 -5.15
CA PRO A 320 22.10 0.15 -5.87
C PRO A 320 23.46 0.78 -6.11
N VAL A 321 23.71 1.18 -7.36
CA VAL A 321 24.91 1.91 -7.77
C VAL A 321 24.54 3.35 -8.11
N HIS A 322 25.49 4.26 -7.87
CA HIS A 322 25.33 5.64 -8.29
C HIS A 322 25.36 5.75 -9.81
N ARG A 323 24.41 6.52 -10.35
CA ARG A 323 24.31 6.87 -11.76
C ARG A 323 24.77 8.30 -11.97
N ASP A 324 25.50 8.53 -13.05
CA ASP A 324 25.92 9.87 -13.47
C ASP A 324 24.76 10.58 -14.21
N ILE A 325 23.74 10.96 -13.45
CA ILE A 325 22.57 11.70 -13.93
C ILE A 325 22.26 12.86 -12.99
N ASN A 326 21.81 13.99 -13.56
CA ASN A 326 21.28 15.09 -12.77
C ASN A 326 19.78 14.86 -12.51
N SER A 327 19.44 14.49 -11.27
CA SER A 327 18.06 14.17 -10.88
C SER A 327 17.74 14.58 -9.45
N TRP A 328 16.52 15.06 -9.23
CA TRP A 328 15.97 15.38 -7.91
C TRP A 328 15.70 14.12 -7.08
N PHE A 329 15.54 12.97 -7.75
CA PHE A 329 15.25 11.70 -7.10
C PHE A 329 16.53 10.99 -6.67
N PHE A 330 16.55 10.45 -5.45
CA PHE A 330 17.67 9.61 -5.00
C PHE A 330 17.53 8.18 -5.51
N TYR A 331 16.43 7.50 -5.20
CA TYR A 331 16.05 6.23 -5.83
C TYR A 331 15.03 6.45 -6.94
N SER A 332 14.98 5.56 -7.93
CA SER A 332 13.94 5.65 -8.95
C SER A 332 12.57 5.29 -8.41
N GLU A 333 11.57 5.95 -8.98
CA GLU A 333 10.15 5.64 -8.77
C GLU A 333 9.56 5.24 -10.12
N TYR A 334 8.89 4.08 -10.14
CA TYR A 334 8.25 3.51 -11.32
C TYR A 334 6.75 3.69 -11.19
N LEU A 335 6.13 4.31 -12.21
CA LEU A 335 4.73 4.68 -12.18
C LEU A 335 3.95 4.11 -13.35
N ILE A 336 2.79 3.56 -13.00
CA ILE A 336 1.73 3.20 -13.94
C ILE A 336 0.48 4.02 -13.62
N TYR A 337 -0.29 4.31 -14.67
CA TYR A 337 -1.51 5.12 -14.58
C TYR A 337 -2.77 4.33 -14.93
N ASN A 338 -2.64 3.00 -15.00
CA ASN A 338 -3.74 2.06 -15.12
C ASN A 338 -3.49 0.89 -14.16
N GLU A 339 -4.44 0.63 -13.26
CA GLU A 339 -4.34 -0.45 -12.26
C GLU A 339 -4.16 -1.85 -12.88
N SER A 340 -4.56 -1.99 -14.14
CA SER A 340 -4.45 -3.23 -14.91
C SER A 340 -3.01 -3.54 -15.33
N GLN A 341 -2.08 -2.58 -15.23
CA GLN A 341 -0.66 -2.75 -15.53
C GLN A 341 0.15 -3.38 -14.39
N CYS A 342 -0.47 -3.70 -13.25
CA CYS A 342 0.19 -4.44 -12.18
C CYS A 342 -0.62 -5.63 -11.70
N ARG A 343 0.10 -6.64 -11.22
CA ARG A 343 -0.45 -7.80 -10.50
C ARG A 343 0.38 -8.08 -9.26
N LEU A 344 -0.26 -8.24 -8.12
CA LEU A 344 0.42 -8.65 -6.89
C LEU A 344 0.91 -10.08 -7.05
N ARG A 345 2.19 -10.31 -6.70
CA ARG A 345 2.84 -11.62 -6.82
C ARG A 345 3.29 -12.15 -5.47
N PHE A 346 3.80 -11.28 -4.61
CA PHE A 346 4.22 -11.66 -3.27
C PHE A 346 3.84 -10.61 -2.23
N VAL A 347 3.59 -11.08 -1.01
CA VAL A 347 3.53 -10.26 0.20
C VAL A 347 4.56 -10.79 1.19
N ILE A 348 5.31 -9.90 1.82
CA ILE A 348 6.34 -10.25 2.79
C ILE A 348 6.01 -9.65 4.15
N LEU A 349 6.23 -10.43 5.21
CA LEU A 349 6.27 -9.96 6.59
C LEU A 349 7.74 -9.91 7.02
N TYR A 350 8.19 -8.76 7.48
CA TYR A 350 9.57 -8.53 7.87
C TYR A 350 9.66 -7.69 9.14
N ARG A 351 10.79 -7.72 9.83
CA ARG A 351 11.02 -6.92 11.05
C ARG A 351 12.48 -6.51 11.17
N GLN A 352 12.76 -5.54 12.03
CA GLN A 352 14.14 -5.12 12.27
C GLN A 352 14.93 -6.27 12.92
N LYS A 353 16.18 -6.48 12.48
CA LYS A 353 17.08 -7.45 13.11
C LYS A 353 17.36 -7.03 14.55
N LYS A 354 17.44 -8.01 15.45
CA LYS A 354 17.83 -7.80 16.84
C LYS A 354 19.33 -7.58 17.00
#